data_AF-A0A5C8KAX9-F1
#
_entry.id   AF-A0A5C8KAX9-F1
#
_cell.length_a   1.000
_cell.length_b   1.000
_cell.length_c   1.000
_cell.angle_alpha   90.00
_cell.angle_beta   90.00
_cell.angle_gamma   90.00
#
_symmetry.space_group_name_H-M   'P 1'
#
loop_
_entity.id
_entity.type
_entity.pdbx_description
1 polymer ?
#
loop_
_entity_poly.entity_id
_entity_poly.type
_entity_poly.pdbx_seq_one_letter_code
_entity_poly.pdbx_strand_id
1 'polypeptide(L)' 'MTPKQKENYNKMLLTLKMIAKGYGTTAQIRKNSERDYGLDYEEALEMAYENIQQDAKNCVKGIKLL' A
#
# COMPACT_ATOMS: atom_id res chain seq x y z
N MET A 1 -22.32 13.29 6.00
CA MET A 1 -21.03 12.76 6.49
C MET A 1 -20.45 13.78 7.47
N THR A 2 -20.12 13.37 8.69
CA THR A 2 -19.46 14.26 9.67
C THR A 2 -18.05 14.63 9.20
N PRO A 3 -17.44 15.72 9.71
CA PRO A 3 -16.05 16.06 9.37
C PRO A 3 -15.09 14.89 9.59
N LYS A 4 -15.30 14.12 10.67
CA LYS A 4 -14.47 12.95 10.98
C LYS A 4 -14.67 11.80 9.99
N GLN A 5 -15.92 11.52 9.61
CA GLN A 5 -16.20 10.51 8.59
C GLN A 5 -15.62 10.92 7.23
N LYS A 6 -15.63 12.21 6.88
CA LYS A 6 -15.03 12.74 5.65
C LYS A 6 -13.52 12.56 5.64
N GLU A 7 -12.87 12.88 6.76
CA GLU A 7 -11.44 12.66 6.96
C GLU A 7 -11.08 11.18 6.78
N ASN A 8 -11.81 10.28 7.44
CA ASN A 8 -11.60 8.84 7.34
C ASN A 8 -11.82 8.32 5.91
N TYR A 9 -12.88 8.75 5.24
CA TYR A 9 -13.15 8.38 3.84
C TYR A 9 -12.01 8.83 2.91
N ASN A 10 -11.53 10.06 3.05
CA ASN A 10 -10.44 10.57 2.23
C ASN A 10 -9.15 9.80 2.48
N LYS A 11 -8.83 9.45 3.74
CA LYS A 11 -7.67 8.62 4.09
C LYS A 11 -7.77 7.22 3.48
N MET A 12 -8.94 6.58 3.55
CA MET A 12 -9.19 5.29 2.90
C MET A 12 -9.03 5.37 1.39
N LEU A 13 -9.66 6.37 0.74
CA LEU A 13 -9.57 6.54 -0.71
C LEU A 13 -8.13 6.77 -1.17
N LEU A 14 -7.36 7.57 -0.44
CA LEU A 14 -5.95 7.80 -0.74
C LEU A 14 -5.14 6.50 -0.60
N THR A 15 -5.30 5.78 0.50
CA THR A 15 -4.57 4.51 0.75
C THR A 15 -4.92 3.47 -0.32
N LEU A 16 -6.19 3.33 -0.69
CA LEU A 16 -6.61 2.41 -1.74
C LEU A 16 -6.04 2.78 -3.10
N LYS A 17 -5.94 4.08 -3.42
CA LYS A 17 -5.27 4.53 -4.65
C LYS A 17 -3.78 4.19 -4.65
N MET A 18 -3.12 4.32 -3.51
CA MET A 18 -1.71 3.93 -3.34
C MET A 18 -1.54 2.42 -3.52
N ILE A 19 -2.39 1.60 -2.89
CA ILE A 19 -2.35 0.13 -3.07
C ILE A 19 -2.62 -0.26 -4.53
N ALA A 20 -3.60 0.37 -5.17
CA ALA A 20 -4.02 0.01 -6.53
C ALA A 20 -3.03 0.45 -7.63
N LYS A 21 -2.23 1.49 -7.41
CA LYS A 21 -1.39 2.10 -8.46
C LYS A 21 0.03 2.45 -8.06
N GLY A 22 0.31 2.54 -6.76
CA GLY A 22 1.63 2.91 -6.22
C GLY A 22 2.59 1.73 -6.14
N TYR A 23 2.07 0.51 -6.01
CA TYR A 23 2.89 -0.71 -6.01
C TYR A 23 3.06 -1.27 -7.41
N GLY A 24 4.25 -1.79 -7.68
CA GLY A 24 4.53 -2.49 -8.93
C GLY A 24 3.75 -3.79 -9.03
N THR A 25 3.29 -4.12 -10.23
CA THR A 25 2.80 -5.48 -10.52
C THR A 25 3.94 -6.49 -10.40
N THR A 26 3.63 -7.77 -10.19
CA THR A 26 4.65 -8.84 -10.12
C THR A 26 5.57 -8.87 -11.35
N ALA A 27 5.02 -8.60 -12.55
CA ALA A 27 5.80 -8.50 -13.77
C ALA A 27 6.74 -7.27 -13.79
N GLN A 28 6.29 -6.13 -13.26
CA GLN A 28 7.14 -4.94 -13.13
C GLN A 28 8.25 -5.14 -12.09
N ILE A 29 7.92 -5.73 -10.94
CA ILE A 29 8.91 -6.04 -9.89
C ILE A 29 9.94 -7.03 -10.43
N ARG A 30 9.53 -8.09 -11.14
CA ARG A 30 10.46 -9.04 -11.77
C ARG A 30 11.42 -8.37 -12.76
N LYS A 31 10.94 -7.38 -13.51
CA LYS A 31 11.76 -6.70 -14.52
C LYS A 31 12.68 -5.64 -13.92
N ASN A 32 12.27 -4.98 -12.86
CA ASN A 32 12.88 -3.74 -12.40
C ASN A 32 13.49 -3.80 -11.00
N SER A 33 13.23 -4.85 -10.20
CA SER A 33 13.65 -4.94 -8.78
C SER A 33 15.14 -4.67 -8.55
N GLU A 34 16.02 -5.34 -9.29
CA GLU A 34 17.47 -5.14 -9.17
C GLU A 34 17.88 -3.71 -9.55
N ARG A 35 17.25 -3.12 -10.59
CA ARG A 35 17.58 -1.77 -11.06
C ARG A 35 17.07 -0.69 -10.11
N ASP A 36 15.84 -0.82 -9.63
CA ASP A 36 15.13 0.23 -8.89
C ASP A 36 15.43 0.14 -7.39
N TYR A 37 15.72 -1.05 -6.87
CA TYR A 37 15.88 -1.32 -5.44
C TYR A 37 17.18 -2.04 -5.07
N GLY A 38 17.92 -2.62 -6.04
CA GLY A 38 19.12 -3.41 -5.74
C GLY A 38 18.81 -4.75 -5.07
N LEU A 39 17.57 -5.22 -5.15
CA LEU A 39 17.08 -6.45 -4.54
C LEU A 39 16.77 -7.48 -5.62
N ASP A 40 16.86 -8.76 -5.27
CA ASP A 40 16.31 -9.80 -6.14
C ASP A 40 14.78 -9.73 -6.20
N TYR A 41 14.20 -10.51 -7.11
CA TYR A 41 12.76 -10.51 -7.33
C TYR A 41 11.96 -10.97 -6.10
N GLU A 42 12.43 -11.98 -5.37
CA GLU A 42 11.70 -12.56 -4.24
C GLU A 42 11.70 -11.59 -3.06
N GLU A 43 12.87 -11.05 -2.71
CA GLU A 43 13.02 -10.04 -1.65
C GLU A 43 12.20 -8.79 -1.95
N ALA A 44 12.26 -8.28 -3.19
CA ALA A 44 11.46 -7.12 -3.59
C ALA A 44 9.95 -7.40 -3.52
N LEU A 45 9.51 -8.63 -3.80
CA LEU A 45 8.12 -9.02 -3.73
C LEU A 45 7.63 -9.13 -2.28
N GLU A 46 8.43 -9.72 -1.40
CA GLU A 46 8.14 -9.80 0.04
C GLU A 46 7.98 -8.40 0.64
N MET A 47 8.96 -7.52 0.35
CA MET A 47 8.92 -6.11 0.79
C MET A 47 7.68 -5.38 0.26
N ALA A 48 7.31 -5.58 -1.02
CA ALA A 48 6.10 -4.99 -1.57
C ALA A 48 4.84 -5.48 -0.85
N TYR A 49 4.76 -6.77 -0.51
CA TYR A 49 3.63 -7.35 0.19
C TYR A 49 3.51 -6.83 1.63
N GLU A 50 4.61 -6.79 2.38
CA GLU A 50 4.64 -6.24 3.74
C GLU A 50 4.27 -4.75 3.76
N ASN A 51 4.76 -3.97 2.80
CA ASN A 51 4.42 -2.56 2.67
C ASN A 51 2.91 -2.34 2.41
N ILE A 52 2.28 -3.14 1.54
CA ILE A 52 0.83 -3.09 1.30
C ILE A 52 0.06 -3.34 2.61
N GLN A 53 0.45 -4.36 3.38
CA GLN A 53 -0.19 -4.65 4.66
C GLN A 53 0.02 -3.53 5.67
N GLN A 54 1.22 -2.94 5.72
CA GLN A 54 1.56 -1.87 6.65
C GLN A 54 0.79 -0.59 6.32
N ASP A 55 0.64 -0.23 5.05
CA ASP A 55 -0.20 0.89 4.61
C ASP A 55 -1.67 0.70 5.00
N ALA A 56 -2.22 -0.49 4.75
CA ALA A 56 -3.57 -0.82 5.14
C ALA A 56 -3.76 -0.73 6.67
N LYS A 57 -2.82 -1.30 7.44
CA LYS A 57 -2.81 -1.26 8.90
C LYS A 57 -2.76 0.17 9.43
N ASN A 58 -1.92 1.02 8.84
CA ASN A 58 -1.82 2.43 9.20
C ASN A 58 -3.12 3.20 8.91
N CYS A 59 -3.78 2.91 7.78
CA CYS A 59 -5.04 3.53 7.42
C CYS A 59 -6.18 3.19 8.39
N VAL A 60 -6.26 1.94 8.86
CA VAL A 60 -7.34 1.49 9.74
C VAL A 60 -7.03 1.70 11.23
N LYS A 61 -5.80 2.08 11.58
CA LYS A 61 -5.37 2.27 12.97
C LYS A 61 -6.26 3.30 13.68
N GLY A 62 -6.90 2.87 14.77
CA GLY A 62 -7.78 3.74 15.57
C GLY A 62 -9.17 3.98 14.98
N ILE A 63 -9.50 3.39 13.82
CA ILE A 63 -10.87 3.33 13.32
C ILE A 63 -11.55 2.10 13.95
N LYS A 64 -12.58 2.34 14.75
CA LYS A 64 -13.43 1.25 15.27
C LYS A 64 -14.47 0.90 14.23
N LEU A 65 -14.71 -0.41 14.00
CA LEU A 65 -15.93 -0.84 13.34
C LEU A 65 -17.13 -0.39 14.17
N LEU A 66 -18.15 0.13 13.48
CA LEU A 66 -19.45 0.48 14.05
C LEU A 66 -20.32 -0.76 14.15
#